data_AF-A3A1A4-F1
#
_entry.id   AF-A3A1A4-F1
#
_cell.length_a   1.000
_cell.length_b   1.000
_cell.length_c   1.000
_cell.angle_alpha   90.00
_cell.angle_beta   90.00
_cell.angle_gamma   90.00
#
_symmetry.space_group_name_H-M   'P 1'
#
loop_
_entity.id
_entity.type
_entity.pdbx_description
1 polymer ?
#
loop_
_entity_poly.entity_id
_entity_poly.type
_entity_poly.pdbx_seq_one_letter_code
_entity_poly.pdbx_strand_id
1 'polypeptide(L)'
;MNEHLRFEDGWKILEQGIVKCSKLLEDCPGGRPTVNEYMNYYDCAYRMAVQKDQYCQEMYNSYKATHESCVCAMVLPHLMHKQGDLFWRELVKMWSNYCAMIRFTTGFLAYLDRCFVTHKKLPSLEDAAATSFFSPVFSYFNNEISDVLLTLIRQERDGCNVDMDLLMGIMRGICRSEVKTKLKSAVIQDTYLYYSRKSYEWIVQYPLQDYLAKVQETVQKEMKRLIHYLCISEEEGSGLCLKAVSAPLMQAYENYTKEKHIGGQVLLQTYKTVEDDLLDRCSRLTIDNGLDNNSFSHME
;
A
#
# COMPACT_ATOMS: atom_id res chain seq x y z
N MET A 1 46.16 -8.31 0.65
CA MET A 1 45.70 -7.00 0.16
C MET A 1 44.52 -7.27 -0.74
N ASN A 2 43.29 -6.98 -0.32
CA ASN A 2 42.16 -7.05 -1.26
C ASN A 2 42.38 -5.94 -2.28
N GLU A 3 42.70 -6.32 -3.52
CA GLU A 3 42.87 -5.38 -4.63
C GLU A 3 41.65 -4.45 -4.71
N HIS A 4 41.91 -3.18 -5.03
CA HIS A 4 40.88 -2.17 -5.21
C HIS A 4 39.93 -2.61 -6.33
N LEU A 5 38.68 -2.92 -5.98
CA LEU A 5 37.67 -3.31 -6.96
C LEU A 5 37.09 -2.05 -7.58
N ARG A 6 37.23 -1.84 -8.89
CA ARG A 6 36.55 -0.73 -9.55
C ARG A 6 35.04 -0.92 -9.50
N PHE A 7 34.29 0.17 -9.52
CA PHE A 7 32.83 0.10 -9.49
C PHE A 7 32.30 -0.75 -10.66
N GLU A 8 32.81 -0.53 -11.87
CA GLU A 8 32.31 -1.22 -13.06
C GLU A 8 32.51 -2.73 -12.98
N ASP A 9 33.67 -3.17 -12.46
CA ASP A 9 34.00 -4.59 -12.33
C ASP A 9 33.14 -5.27 -11.26
N GLY A 10 32.95 -4.61 -10.11
CA GLY A 10 32.10 -5.12 -9.04
C GLY A 10 30.61 -5.12 -9.41
N TRP A 11 30.12 -4.03 -10.01
CA TRP A 11 28.73 -3.93 -10.42
C TRP A 11 28.39 -4.96 -11.48
N LYS A 12 29.30 -5.25 -12.42
CA LYS A 12 29.10 -6.32 -13.42
C LYS A 12 28.83 -7.68 -12.77
N ILE A 13 29.46 -8.00 -11.64
CA ILE A 13 29.23 -9.25 -10.89
C ILE A 13 27.84 -9.24 -10.27
N LEU A 14 27.43 -8.12 -9.66
CA LEU A 14 26.13 -7.97 -9.02
C LEU A 14 24.98 -7.96 -10.04
N GLU A 15 25.16 -7.24 -11.15
CA GLU A 15 24.22 -7.18 -12.27
C GLU A 15 24.00 -8.58 -12.86
N GLN A 16 25.05 -9.39 -13.03
CA GLN A 16 24.90 -10.80 -13.42
C GLN A 16 24.03 -11.59 -12.44
N GLY A 17 24.16 -11.34 -11.14
CA GLY A 17 23.30 -11.93 -10.12
C GLY A 17 21.84 -11.51 -10.25
N ILE A 18 21.57 -10.22 -10.49
CA ILE A 18 20.22 -9.68 -10.71
C ILE A 18 19.61 -10.26 -11.99
N VAL A 19 20.35 -10.25 -13.10
CA VAL A 19 19.91 -10.82 -14.40
C VAL A 19 19.74 -12.34 -14.34
N LYS A 20 20.52 -13.04 -13.50
CA LYS A 20 20.25 -14.46 -13.23
C LYS A 20 18.89 -14.61 -12.54
N CYS A 21 18.64 -13.82 -11.49
CA CYS A 21 17.38 -13.85 -10.75
C CYS A 21 16.17 -13.41 -11.59
N SER A 22 16.35 -12.56 -12.61
CA SER A 22 15.24 -12.13 -13.47
C SER A 22 14.63 -13.28 -14.27
N LYS A 23 15.37 -14.38 -14.50
CA LYS A 23 14.83 -15.61 -15.11
C LYS A 23 13.69 -16.25 -14.28
N LEU A 24 13.56 -15.90 -13.00
CA LEU A 24 12.42 -16.31 -12.18
C LEU A 24 11.09 -15.73 -12.66
N LEU A 25 11.11 -14.59 -13.38
CA LEU A 25 9.91 -14.00 -13.98
C LEU A 25 9.21 -14.97 -14.94
N GLU A 26 9.98 -15.77 -15.67
CA GLU A 26 9.50 -16.78 -16.62
C GLU A 26 9.35 -18.18 -16.01
N ASP A 27 9.32 -18.32 -14.68
CA ASP A 27 9.30 -19.61 -13.97
C ASP A 27 10.51 -20.51 -14.30
N CYS A 28 11.63 -19.95 -14.77
CA CYS A 28 12.81 -20.74 -15.14
C CYS A 28 13.55 -21.24 -13.88
N PRO A 29 13.76 -22.56 -13.71
CA PRO A 29 14.44 -23.13 -12.54
C PRO A 29 15.86 -22.61 -12.34
N GLY A 30 16.54 -22.24 -13.43
CA GLY A 30 17.90 -21.71 -13.42
C GLY A 30 18.04 -20.28 -12.88
N GLY A 31 16.93 -19.64 -12.49
CA GLY A 31 16.96 -18.29 -11.94
C GLY A 31 17.42 -18.19 -10.48
N ARG A 32 17.39 -19.28 -9.71
CA ARG A 32 17.85 -19.27 -8.31
C ARG A 32 19.38 -19.34 -8.23
N PRO A 33 20.05 -18.42 -7.54
CA PRO A 33 21.48 -18.55 -7.27
C PRO A 33 21.77 -19.77 -6.40
N THR A 34 22.87 -20.46 -6.69
CA THR A 34 23.46 -21.43 -5.77
C THR A 34 24.00 -20.72 -4.53
N VAL A 35 24.26 -21.46 -3.45
CA VAL A 35 24.85 -20.89 -2.23
C VAL A 35 26.18 -20.19 -2.54
N ASN A 36 27.03 -20.79 -3.37
CA ASN A 36 28.33 -20.20 -3.75
C ASN A 36 28.15 -18.90 -4.54
N GLU A 37 27.22 -18.87 -5.50
CA GLU A 37 26.93 -17.65 -6.26
C GLU A 37 26.38 -16.55 -5.36
N TYR A 38 25.41 -16.89 -4.49
CA TYR A 38 24.83 -15.93 -3.54
C TYR A 38 25.90 -15.34 -2.62
N MET A 39 26.79 -16.17 -2.07
CA MET A 39 27.89 -15.72 -1.21
C MET A 39 28.89 -14.85 -1.98
N ASN A 40 29.17 -15.18 -3.25
CA ASN A 40 30.03 -14.36 -4.11
C ASN A 40 29.40 -12.98 -4.39
N TYR A 41 28.09 -12.92 -4.67
CA TYR A 41 27.39 -11.65 -4.84
C TYR A 41 27.39 -10.83 -3.55
N TYR A 42 27.11 -11.46 -2.41
CA TYR A 42 27.10 -10.79 -1.11
C TYR A 42 28.49 -10.24 -0.73
N ASP A 43 29.55 -11.04 -0.89
CA ASP A 43 30.93 -10.60 -0.63
C ASP A 43 31.32 -9.44 -1.55
N CYS A 44 30.96 -9.51 -2.84
CA CYS A 44 31.19 -8.44 -3.80
C CYS A 44 30.50 -7.14 -3.37
N ALA A 45 29.20 -7.19 -3.05
CA ALA A 45 28.44 -6.03 -2.60
C ALA A 45 29.01 -5.43 -1.31
N TYR A 46 29.38 -6.28 -0.34
CA TYR A 46 30.00 -5.85 0.91
C TYR A 46 31.35 -5.15 0.66
N ARG A 47 32.22 -5.76 -0.14
CA ARG A 47 33.53 -5.19 -0.48
C ARG A 47 33.38 -3.84 -1.20
N MET A 48 32.45 -3.73 -2.14
CA MET A 48 32.16 -2.47 -2.84
C MET A 48 31.70 -1.39 -1.85
N ALA A 49 30.77 -1.74 -0.94
CA ALA A 49 30.20 -0.80 0.01
C ALA A 49 31.21 -0.27 1.02
N VAL A 50 32.09 -1.12 1.55
CA VAL A 50 33.12 -0.73 2.53
C VAL A 50 34.27 0.03 1.89
N GLN A 51 34.51 -0.16 0.58
CA GLN A 51 35.65 0.45 -0.09
C GLN A 51 35.47 1.96 -0.35
N LYS A 52 34.29 2.39 -0.79
CA LYS A 52 33.98 3.79 -1.09
C LYS A 52 32.49 4.09 -0.85
N ASP A 53 32.19 5.08 -0.02
CA ASP A 53 30.81 5.53 0.22
C ASP A 53 30.05 5.89 -1.06
N GLN A 54 30.75 6.46 -2.05
CA GLN A 54 30.18 6.79 -3.36
C GLN A 54 29.62 5.55 -4.08
N TYR A 55 30.27 4.39 -3.95
CA TYR A 55 29.80 3.16 -4.58
C TYR A 55 28.45 2.71 -4.00
N CYS A 56 28.13 3.04 -2.75
CA CYS A 56 26.83 2.70 -2.19
C CYS A 56 25.68 3.41 -2.93
N GLN A 57 25.86 4.70 -3.24
CA GLN A 57 24.87 5.46 -4.00
C GLN A 57 24.76 4.94 -5.44
N GLU A 58 25.90 4.65 -6.08
CA GLU A 58 25.93 4.11 -7.44
C GLU A 58 25.30 2.71 -7.51
N MET A 59 25.54 1.83 -6.53
CA MET A 59 24.91 0.51 -6.43
C MET A 59 23.39 0.64 -6.26
N TYR A 60 22.91 1.54 -5.39
CA TYR A 60 21.48 1.75 -5.19
C TYR A 60 20.77 2.22 -6.47
N ASN A 61 21.37 3.19 -7.18
CA ASN A 61 20.83 3.70 -8.44
C ASN A 61 20.86 2.64 -9.54
N SER A 62 21.97 1.90 -9.66
CA SER A 62 22.13 0.85 -10.66
C SER A 62 21.21 -0.33 -10.40
N TYR A 63 20.94 -0.64 -9.12
CA TYR A 63 19.93 -1.64 -8.72
C TYR A 63 18.54 -1.24 -9.22
N LYS A 64 18.10 -0.01 -8.97
CA LYS A 64 16.81 0.51 -9.48
C LYS A 64 16.72 0.40 -11.00
N ALA A 65 17.75 0.86 -11.70
CA ALA A 65 17.79 0.86 -13.16
C ALA A 65 17.78 -0.56 -13.76
N THR A 66 18.51 -1.50 -13.15
CA THR A 66 18.57 -2.89 -13.61
C THR A 66 17.23 -3.60 -13.41
N HIS A 67 16.58 -3.37 -12.26
CA HIS A 67 15.24 -3.89 -12.00
C HIS A 67 14.20 -3.32 -12.98
N GLU A 68 14.23 -2.01 -13.22
CA GLU A 68 13.34 -1.37 -14.20
C GLU A 68 13.56 -1.92 -15.62
N SER A 69 14.82 -2.10 -16.03
CA SER A 69 15.17 -2.71 -17.31
C SER A 69 14.63 -4.15 -17.45
N CYS A 70 14.75 -4.98 -16.39
CA CYS A 70 14.18 -6.33 -16.38
C CYS A 70 12.66 -6.30 -16.54
N VAL A 71 11.97 -5.39 -15.84
CA VAL A 71 10.50 -5.24 -15.91
C VAL A 71 10.07 -4.80 -17.31
N CYS A 72 10.77 -3.82 -17.89
CA CYS A 72 10.50 -3.35 -19.25
C CYS A 72 10.74 -4.43 -20.31
N ALA A 73 11.76 -5.27 -20.13
CA ALA A 73 12.10 -6.33 -21.08
C ALA A 73 11.22 -7.58 -20.97
N MET A 74 10.76 -7.93 -19.76
CA MET A 74 10.11 -9.23 -19.51
C MET A 74 8.63 -9.09 -19.14
N VAL A 75 8.27 -8.12 -18.30
CA VAL A 75 6.91 -7.98 -17.77
C VAL A 75 6.01 -7.24 -18.75
N LEU A 76 6.46 -6.07 -19.26
CA LEU A 76 5.61 -5.27 -20.15
C LEU A 76 5.19 -6.05 -21.42
N PRO A 77 6.10 -6.70 -22.17
CA PRO A 77 5.71 -7.43 -23.38
C PRO A 77 4.73 -8.58 -23.09
N HIS A 78 4.88 -9.23 -21.94
CA HIS A 78 4.00 -10.32 -21.51
C HIS A 78 2.57 -9.86 -21.21
N LEU A 79 2.42 -8.61 -20.72
CA LEU A 79 1.13 -8.00 -20.41
C LEU A 79 0.45 -7.32 -21.61
N MET A 80 1.22 -6.78 -22.57
CA MET A 80 0.71 -5.95 -23.69
C MET A 80 -0.40 -6.60 -24.53
N HIS A 81 -0.43 -7.93 -24.62
CA HIS A 81 -1.41 -8.66 -25.44
C HIS A 81 -2.49 -9.37 -24.61
N LYS A 82 -2.63 -9.02 -23.33
CA LYS A 82 -3.61 -9.60 -22.42
C LYS A 82 -4.69 -8.57 -22.09
N GLN A 83 -5.93 -9.02 -21.90
CA GLN A 83 -7.06 -8.16 -21.55
C GLN A 83 -7.93 -8.84 -20.48
N GLY A 84 -8.69 -8.05 -19.72
CA GLY A 84 -9.63 -8.52 -18.71
C GLY A 84 -9.00 -9.47 -17.68
N ASP A 85 -9.70 -10.56 -17.37
CA ASP A 85 -9.25 -11.53 -16.36
C ASP A 85 -7.89 -12.15 -16.66
N LEU A 86 -7.54 -12.33 -17.95
CA LEU A 86 -6.24 -12.85 -18.34
C LEU A 86 -5.13 -11.84 -18.02
N PHE A 87 -5.37 -10.55 -18.25
CA PHE A 87 -4.42 -9.50 -17.87
C PHE A 87 -4.19 -9.51 -16.35
N TRP A 88 -5.27 -9.57 -15.56
CA TRP A 88 -5.16 -9.58 -14.11
C TRP A 88 -4.37 -10.79 -13.59
N ARG A 89 -4.69 -11.99 -14.08
CA ARG A 89 -3.99 -13.22 -13.68
C ARG A 89 -2.50 -13.18 -14.01
N GLU A 90 -2.14 -12.72 -15.21
CA GLU A 90 -0.74 -12.60 -15.60
C GLU A 90 -0.01 -11.51 -14.81
N LEU A 91 -0.65 -10.38 -14.50
CA LEU A 91 -0.06 -9.35 -13.64
C LEU A 91 0.24 -9.90 -12.24
N VAL A 92 -0.71 -10.60 -11.63
CA VAL A 92 -0.53 -11.20 -10.30
C VAL A 92 0.58 -12.24 -10.32
N LYS A 93 0.63 -13.09 -11.35
CA LYS A 93 1.71 -14.06 -11.55
C LYS A 93 3.07 -13.37 -11.68
N MET A 94 3.19 -12.38 -12.57
CA MET A 94 4.45 -11.66 -12.80
C MET A 94 4.93 -10.95 -11.53
N TRP A 95 4.02 -10.32 -10.78
CA TRP A 95 4.36 -9.69 -9.50
C TRP A 95 4.84 -10.73 -8.47
N SER A 96 4.17 -11.87 -8.36
CA SER A 96 4.59 -12.95 -7.46
C SER A 96 5.99 -13.48 -7.78
N ASN A 97 6.26 -13.74 -9.06
CA ASN A 97 7.58 -14.15 -9.54
C ASN A 97 8.64 -13.08 -9.29
N TYR A 98 8.27 -11.80 -9.47
CA TYR A 98 9.15 -10.68 -9.18
C TYR A 98 9.44 -10.52 -7.68
N CYS A 99 8.48 -10.78 -6.78
CA CYS A 99 8.74 -10.84 -5.35
C CYS A 99 9.79 -11.92 -5.00
N ALA A 100 9.78 -13.07 -5.69
CA ALA A 100 10.81 -14.09 -5.52
C ALA A 100 12.19 -13.58 -5.98
N MET A 101 12.25 -12.86 -7.10
CA MET A 101 13.48 -12.19 -7.56
C MET A 101 13.98 -11.17 -6.53
N ILE A 102 13.11 -10.27 -6.05
CA ILE A 102 13.45 -9.25 -5.03
C ILE A 102 14.09 -9.92 -3.82
N ARG A 103 13.50 -11.00 -3.31
CA ARG A 103 14.01 -11.69 -2.11
C ARG A 103 15.48 -12.10 -2.24
N PHE A 104 15.92 -12.55 -3.42
CA PHE A 104 17.33 -12.89 -3.64
C PHE A 104 18.19 -11.64 -3.80
N THR A 105 17.73 -10.66 -4.60
CA THR A 105 18.53 -9.48 -4.94
C THR A 105 18.72 -8.52 -3.76
N THR A 106 17.69 -8.31 -2.94
CA THR A 106 17.82 -7.58 -1.67
C THR A 106 18.67 -8.35 -0.67
N GLY A 107 18.61 -9.68 -0.69
CA GLY A 107 19.41 -10.54 0.17
C GLY A 107 20.92 -10.34 -0.02
N PHE A 108 21.42 -10.42 -1.26
CA PHE A 108 22.85 -10.24 -1.49
C PHE A 108 23.30 -8.76 -1.43
N LEU A 109 22.38 -7.80 -1.53
CA LEU A 109 22.62 -6.37 -1.31
C LEU A 109 22.25 -5.89 0.10
N ALA A 110 21.97 -6.79 1.05
CA ALA A 110 21.38 -6.44 2.35
C ALA A 110 22.23 -5.46 3.18
N TYR A 111 23.54 -5.39 2.95
CA TYR A 111 24.41 -4.41 3.59
C TYR A 111 24.01 -2.96 3.22
N LEU A 112 23.53 -2.75 1.99
CA LEU A 112 23.11 -1.43 1.52
C LEU A 112 21.90 -0.91 2.30
N ASP A 113 20.91 -1.77 2.56
CA ASP A 113 19.75 -1.41 3.38
C ASP A 113 20.17 -1.07 4.82
N ARG A 114 21.03 -1.91 5.42
CA ARG A 114 21.47 -1.77 6.82
C ARG A 114 22.27 -0.50 7.08
N CYS A 115 23.14 -0.11 6.16
CA CYS A 115 24.09 0.98 6.40
C CYS A 115 23.73 2.23 5.59
N PHE A 116 23.59 2.10 4.27
CA PHE A 116 23.48 3.24 3.37
C PHE A 116 22.07 3.83 3.32
N VAL A 117 21.06 2.99 3.05
CA VAL A 117 19.66 3.41 2.94
C VAL A 117 19.18 4.03 4.25
N THR A 118 19.51 3.40 5.38
CA THR A 118 19.21 3.92 6.72
C THR A 118 19.87 5.27 6.97
N HIS A 119 21.15 5.43 6.63
CA HIS A 119 21.86 6.71 6.80
C HIS A 119 21.35 7.83 5.90
N LYS A 120 20.99 7.52 4.64
CA LYS A 120 20.49 8.49 3.66
C LYS A 120 18.97 8.71 3.70
N LYS A 121 18.23 7.97 4.55
CA LYS A 121 16.75 7.99 4.62
C LYS A 121 16.10 7.75 3.25
N LEU A 122 16.66 6.82 2.48
CA LEU A 122 16.11 6.41 1.19
C LEU A 122 15.06 5.30 1.39
N PRO A 123 14.21 5.03 0.38
CA PRO A 123 13.38 3.83 0.37
C PRO A 123 14.24 2.56 0.45
N SER A 124 13.75 1.52 1.12
CA SER A 124 14.42 0.21 1.17
C SER A 124 14.63 -0.37 -0.22
N LEU A 125 15.57 -1.30 -0.39
CA LEU A 125 15.76 -1.98 -1.67
C LEU A 125 14.50 -2.71 -2.15
N GLU A 126 13.68 -3.20 -1.22
CA GLU A 126 12.38 -3.79 -1.54
C GLU A 126 11.39 -2.76 -2.08
N ASP A 127 11.29 -1.57 -1.46
CA ASP A 127 10.41 -0.48 -1.92
C ASP A 127 10.91 0.13 -3.23
N ALA A 128 12.23 0.25 -3.39
CA ALA A 128 12.88 0.68 -4.61
C ALA A 128 12.58 -0.29 -5.76
N ALA A 129 12.67 -1.61 -5.52
CA ALA A 129 12.32 -2.61 -6.52
C ALA A 129 10.83 -2.67 -6.83
N ALA A 130 9.96 -2.46 -5.83
CA ALA A 130 8.52 -2.31 -6.04
C ALA A 130 8.22 -1.10 -6.94
N THR A 131 8.91 0.02 -6.72
CA THR A 131 8.83 1.20 -7.60
C THR A 131 9.30 0.90 -9.01
N SER A 132 10.45 0.22 -9.16
CA SER A 132 10.96 -0.23 -10.47
C SER A 132 10.01 -1.18 -11.21
N PHE A 133 9.11 -1.87 -10.50
CA PHE A 133 8.06 -2.69 -11.11
C PHE A 133 6.82 -1.86 -11.47
N PHE A 134 6.22 -1.21 -10.48
CA PHE A 134 4.92 -0.58 -10.68
C PHE A 134 4.98 0.72 -11.45
N SER A 135 6.09 1.48 -11.41
CA SER A 135 6.22 2.73 -12.18
C SER A 135 6.06 2.50 -13.69
N PRO A 136 6.86 1.63 -14.35
CA PRO A 136 6.66 1.34 -15.77
C PRO A 136 5.33 0.64 -16.03
N VAL A 137 4.91 -0.31 -15.19
CA VAL A 137 3.63 -1.03 -15.37
C VAL A 137 2.43 -0.08 -15.34
N PHE A 138 2.39 0.88 -14.42
CA PHE A 138 1.35 1.91 -14.37
C PHE A 138 1.48 2.93 -15.51
N SER A 139 2.68 3.19 -16.00
CA SER A 139 2.84 4.07 -17.17
C SER A 139 2.04 3.57 -18.38
N TYR A 140 2.01 2.24 -18.59
CA TYR A 140 1.29 1.61 -19.71
C TYR A 140 -0.13 1.16 -19.38
N PHE A 141 -0.38 0.62 -18.18
CA PHE A 141 -1.62 -0.09 -17.84
C PHE A 141 -2.36 0.50 -16.64
N ASN A 142 -2.16 1.78 -16.33
CA ASN A 142 -2.79 2.40 -15.14
C ASN A 142 -4.32 2.25 -15.13
N ASN A 143 -4.98 2.43 -16.26
CA ASN A 143 -6.44 2.43 -16.31
C ASN A 143 -6.99 1.02 -16.09
N GLU A 144 -6.39 0.03 -16.75
CA GLU A 144 -6.71 -1.39 -16.65
C GLU A 144 -6.51 -1.90 -15.22
N ILE A 145 -5.36 -1.58 -14.61
CA ILE A 145 -5.05 -1.99 -13.24
C ILE A 145 -5.98 -1.30 -12.25
N SER A 146 -6.16 0.02 -12.39
CA SER A 146 -7.02 0.78 -11.48
C SER A 146 -8.47 0.32 -11.56
N ASP A 147 -9.01 0.09 -12.76
CA ASP A 147 -10.38 -0.36 -12.93
C ASP A 147 -10.62 -1.75 -12.34
N VAL A 148 -9.69 -2.69 -12.55
CA VAL A 148 -9.77 -4.03 -11.95
C VAL A 148 -9.70 -3.94 -10.43
N LEU A 149 -8.74 -3.22 -9.86
CA LEU A 149 -8.60 -3.07 -8.40
C LEU A 149 -9.85 -2.44 -7.78
N LEU A 150 -10.37 -1.36 -8.36
CA LEU A 150 -11.57 -0.69 -7.86
C LEU A 150 -12.80 -1.59 -8.00
N THR A 151 -12.92 -2.36 -9.09
CA THR A 151 -13.99 -3.34 -9.27
C THR A 151 -13.96 -4.41 -8.19
N LEU A 152 -12.79 -4.98 -7.89
CA LEU A 152 -12.62 -5.98 -6.84
C LEU A 152 -12.97 -5.41 -5.46
N ILE A 153 -12.56 -4.17 -5.17
CA ILE A 153 -12.92 -3.49 -3.91
C ILE A 153 -14.44 -3.30 -3.82
N ARG A 154 -15.12 -2.86 -4.90
CA ARG A 154 -16.59 -2.73 -4.91
C ARG A 154 -17.29 -4.07 -4.71
N GLN A 155 -16.82 -5.12 -5.37
CA GLN A 155 -17.34 -6.48 -5.22
C GLN A 155 -17.23 -6.96 -3.76
N GLU A 156 -16.07 -6.76 -3.12
CA GLU A 156 -15.90 -7.09 -1.69
C GLU A 156 -16.86 -6.28 -0.81
N ARG A 157 -17.03 -4.98 -1.08
CA ARG A 157 -17.98 -4.13 -0.35
C ARG A 157 -19.43 -4.62 -0.44
N ASP A 158 -19.84 -5.12 -1.61
CA ASP A 158 -21.16 -5.70 -1.84
C ASP A 158 -21.27 -7.16 -1.33
N GLY A 159 -20.23 -7.70 -0.69
CA GLY A 159 -20.22 -9.04 -0.09
C GLY A 159 -20.00 -10.17 -1.10
N CYS A 160 -19.51 -9.87 -2.30
CA CYS A 160 -19.10 -10.88 -3.26
C CYS A 160 -17.82 -11.57 -2.79
N ASN A 161 -17.65 -12.84 -3.21
CA ASN A 161 -16.44 -13.60 -2.91
C ASN A 161 -15.29 -13.10 -3.78
N VAL A 162 -14.40 -12.31 -3.18
CA VAL A 162 -13.19 -11.78 -3.82
C VAL A 162 -11.98 -12.49 -3.23
N ASP A 163 -11.04 -12.89 -4.07
CA ASP A 163 -9.76 -13.40 -3.62
C ASP A 163 -8.92 -12.25 -3.02
N MET A 164 -9.07 -12.10 -1.71
CA MET A 164 -8.40 -11.05 -0.95
C MET A 164 -6.89 -11.22 -0.92
N ASP A 165 -6.36 -12.44 -1.05
CA ASP A 165 -4.92 -12.66 -1.07
C ASP A 165 -4.30 -12.13 -2.36
N LEU A 166 -4.96 -12.33 -3.51
CA LEU A 166 -4.51 -11.77 -4.80
C LEU A 166 -4.64 -10.25 -4.82
N LEU A 167 -5.79 -9.71 -4.39
CA LEU A 167 -6.02 -8.27 -4.30
C LEU A 167 -4.95 -7.62 -3.41
N MET A 168 -4.77 -8.15 -2.20
CA MET A 168 -3.82 -7.59 -1.24
C MET A 168 -2.36 -7.80 -1.63
N GLY A 169 -2.03 -8.86 -2.36
CA GLY A 169 -0.70 -9.08 -2.91
C GLY A 169 -0.27 -7.91 -3.82
N ILE A 170 -1.16 -7.46 -4.70
CA ILE A 170 -0.92 -6.31 -5.59
C ILE A 170 -1.01 -4.99 -4.83
N MET A 171 -2.03 -4.79 -3.99
CA MET A 171 -2.19 -3.56 -3.21
C MET A 171 -0.98 -3.28 -2.32
N ARG A 172 -0.42 -4.30 -1.66
CA ARG A 172 0.79 -4.16 -0.83
C ARG A 172 2.00 -3.77 -1.68
N GLY A 173 2.17 -4.39 -2.84
CA GLY A 173 3.23 -4.01 -3.79
C GLY A 173 3.13 -2.54 -4.21
N ILE A 174 1.94 -2.10 -4.58
CA ILE A 174 1.67 -0.71 -4.95
C ILE A 174 1.92 0.23 -3.77
N CYS A 175 1.49 -0.14 -2.55
CA CYS A 175 1.70 0.66 -1.36
C CYS A 175 3.17 0.83 -0.94
N ARG A 176 4.07 0.01 -1.48
CA ARG A 176 5.52 0.14 -1.31
C ARG A 176 6.21 0.92 -2.43
N SER A 177 5.43 1.41 -3.39
CA SER A 177 5.92 2.12 -4.56
C SER A 177 5.45 3.57 -4.62
N GLU A 178 6.12 4.38 -5.44
CA GLU A 178 5.76 5.79 -5.66
C GLU A 178 4.35 5.96 -6.26
N VAL A 179 3.79 4.94 -6.94
CA VAL A 179 2.44 4.99 -7.51
C VAL A 179 1.33 4.87 -6.46
N LYS A 180 1.67 4.57 -5.18
CA LYS A 180 0.72 4.55 -4.05
C LYS A 180 -0.16 5.80 -4.02
N THR A 181 0.43 6.98 -4.25
CA THR A 181 -0.29 8.27 -4.18
C THR A 181 -1.43 8.35 -5.20
N LYS A 182 -1.16 7.90 -6.43
CA LYS A 182 -2.15 7.88 -7.52
C LYS A 182 -3.27 6.89 -7.23
N LEU A 183 -2.92 5.67 -6.81
CA LEU A 183 -3.92 4.66 -6.43
C LEU A 183 -4.75 5.12 -5.23
N LYS A 184 -4.12 5.70 -4.20
CA LYS A 184 -4.81 6.24 -3.02
C LYS A 184 -5.89 7.24 -3.43
N SER A 185 -5.58 8.21 -4.29
CA SER A 185 -6.57 9.16 -4.80
C SER A 185 -7.71 8.48 -5.55
N ALA A 186 -7.40 7.48 -6.39
CA ALA A 186 -8.42 6.74 -7.14
C ALA A 186 -9.37 5.94 -6.22
N VAL A 187 -8.82 5.25 -5.22
CA VAL A 187 -9.60 4.50 -4.22
C VAL A 187 -10.51 5.45 -3.44
N ILE A 188 -10.00 6.59 -2.98
CA ILE A 188 -10.79 7.56 -2.21
C ILE A 188 -11.94 8.15 -3.05
N GLN A 189 -11.66 8.54 -4.29
CA GLN A 189 -12.69 9.06 -5.19
C GLN A 189 -13.76 7.99 -5.49
N ASP A 190 -13.36 6.77 -5.80
CA ASP A 190 -14.29 5.67 -6.04
C ASP A 190 -15.15 5.36 -4.81
N THR A 191 -14.54 5.38 -3.63
CA THR A 191 -15.22 5.19 -2.34
C THR A 191 -16.31 6.25 -2.14
N TYR A 192 -15.98 7.51 -2.40
CA TYR A 192 -16.95 8.61 -2.33
C TYR A 192 -18.13 8.40 -3.29
N LEU A 193 -17.87 8.02 -4.54
CA LEU A 193 -18.92 7.77 -5.54
C LEU A 193 -19.76 6.53 -5.20
N TYR A 194 -19.14 5.49 -4.63
CA TYR A 194 -19.84 4.31 -4.16
C TYR A 194 -20.83 4.66 -3.04
N TYR A 195 -20.36 5.36 -2.00
CA TYR A 195 -21.22 5.73 -0.88
C TYR A 195 -22.22 6.84 -1.21
N SER A 196 -21.91 7.71 -2.16
CA SER A 196 -22.88 8.67 -2.70
C SER A 196 -24.07 7.97 -3.34
N ARG A 197 -23.87 6.84 -4.02
CA ARG A 197 -24.98 6.06 -4.60
C ARG A 197 -25.74 5.30 -3.53
N LYS A 198 -25.02 4.59 -2.65
CA LYS A 198 -25.62 3.84 -1.54
C LYS A 198 -26.40 4.75 -0.59
N SER A 199 -25.98 5.99 -0.38
CA SER A 199 -26.66 6.92 0.53
C SER A 199 -28.09 7.24 0.07
N TYR A 200 -28.31 7.48 -1.23
CA TYR A 200 -29.65 7.69 -1.78
C TYR A 200 -30.52 6.43 -1.74
N GLU A 201 -29.93 5.25 -1.93
CA GLU A 201 -30.65 3.98 -1.79
C GLU A 201 -31.08 3.76 -0.33
N TRP A 202 -30.15 3.95 0.61
CA TRP A 202 -30.35 3.65 2.02
C TRP A 202 -31.27 4.66 2.71
N ILE A 203 -31.19 5.95 2.39
CA ILE A 203 -32.02 6.98 3.06
C ILE A 203 -33.51 6.79 2.80
N VAL A 204 -33.87 6.15 1.68
CA VAL A 204 -35.26 5.81 1.34
C VAL A 204 -35.67 4.47 1.96
N GLN A 205 -34.74 3.53 2.08
CA GLN A 205 -35.02 2.17 2.58
C GLN A 205 -35.13 2.10 4.11
N TYR A 206 -34.32 2.87 4.84
CA TYR A 206 -34.25 2.80 6.29
C TYR A 206 -34.97 3.96 6.97
N PRO A 207 -35.64 3.72 8.12
CA PRO A 207 -36.04 4.79 9.03
C PRO A 207 -34.84 5.67 9.40
N LEU A 208 -35.08 6.96 9.63
CA LEU A 208 -34.02 7.96 9.78
C LEU A 208 -33.02 7.65 10.91
N GLN A 209 -33.50 7.06 12.01
CA GLN A 209 -32.66 6.65 13.14
C GLN A 209 -31.78 5.43 12.78
N ASP A 210 -32.36 4.44 12.11
CA ASP A 210 -31.65 3.24 11.67
C ASP A 210 -30.61 3.57 10.59
N TYR A 211 -30.89 4.57 9.75
CA TYR A 211 -29.93 5.09 8.77
C TYR A 211 -28.65 5.58 9.44
N LEU A 212 -28.74 6.33 10.53
CA LEU A 212 -27.55 6.86 11.22
C LEU A 212 -26.74 5.77 11.91
N ALA A 213 -27.41 4.81 12.55
CA ALA A 213 -26.75 3.61 13.06
C ALA A 213 -26.03 2.86 11.92
N LYS A 214 -26.67 2.77 10.74
CA LYS A 214 -26.06 2.15 9.55
C LYS A 214 -24.85 2.92 9.04
N VAL A 215 -24.90 4.25 9.04
CA VAL A 215 -23.78 5.12 8.68
C VAL A 215 -22.60 4.86 9.61
N GLN A 216 -22.81 4.88 10.93
CA GLN A 216 -21.74 4.67 11.91
C GLN A 216 -21.09 3.29 11.74
N GLU A 217 -21.88 2.22 11.58
CA GLU A 217 -21.40 0.86 11.31
C GLU A 217 -20.56 0.82 10.02
N THR A 218 -21.06 1.46 8.96
CA THR A 218 -20.42 1.48 7.63
C THR A 218 -19.10 2.23 7.67
N VAL A 219 -19.05 3.38 8.33
CA VAL A 219 -17.81 4.16 8.51
C VAL A 219 -16.75 3.34 9.24
N GLN A 220 -17.13 2.63 10.31
CA GLN A 220 -16.17 1.77 11.02
C GLN A 220 -15.65 0.61 10.17
N LYS A 221 -16.53 -0.06 9.41
CA LYS A 221 -16.14 -1.14 8.48
C LYS A 221 -15.23 -0.62 7.38
N GLU A 222 -15.57 0.51 6.79
CA GLU A 222 -14.82 1.06 5.68
C GLU A 222 -13.48 1.65 6.11
N MET A 223 -13.40 2.23 7.32
CA MET A 223 -12.13 2.64 7.90
C MET A 223 -11.14 1.45 7.97
N LYS A 224 -11.59 0.29 8.46
CA LYS A 224 -10.76 -0.92 8.50
C LYS A 224 -10.32 -1.38 7.11
N ARG A 225 -11.22 -1.31 6.11
CA ARG A 225 -10.90 -1.62 4.71
C ARG A 225 -9.87 -0.68 4.13
N LEU A 226 -10.04 0.64 4.28
CA LEU A 226 -9.09 1.63 3.77
C LEU A 226 -7.71 1.49 4.40
N ILE A 227 -7.65 1.23 5.71
CA ILE A 227 -6.40 0.90 6.43
C ILE A 227 -5.72 -0.30 5.78
N HIS A 228 -6.49 -1.36 5.54
CA HIS A 228 -5.97 -2.60 4.97
C HIS A 228 -5.50 -2.43 3.53
N TYR A 229 -6.35 -1.91 2.66
CA TYR A 229 -6.09 -1.71 1.23
C TYR A 229 -4.92 -0.76 0.99
N LEU A 230 -4.88 0.38 1.68
CA LEU A 230 -3.91 1.43 1.41
C LEU A 230 -2.64 1.35 2.29
N CYS A 231 -2.58 0.36 3.19
CA CYS A 231 -1.47 0.20 4.14
C CYS A 231 -1.13 1.54 4.82
N ILE A 232 -2.12 2.11 5.50
CA ILE A 232 -2.04 3.41 6.18
C ILE A 232 -2.32 3.24 7.69
N SER A 233 -1.97 4.25 8.49
CA SER A 233 -2.28 4.25 9.91
C SER A 233 -3.79 4.41 10.17
N GLU A 234 -4.21 4.12 11.40
CA GLU A 234 -5.60 4.33 11.83
C GLU A 234 -5.99 5.81 11.80
N GLU A 235 -5.07 6.71 12.16
CA GLU A 235 -5.27 8.16 12.09
C GLU A 235 -5.54 8.62 10.65
N GLU A 236 -4.70 8.19 9.69
CA GLU A 236 -4.93 8.48 8.27
C GLU A 236 -6.23 7.86 7.76
N GLY A 237 -6.50 6.62 8.16
CA GLY A 237 -7.72 5.88 7.78
C GLY A 237 -8.98 6.59 8.24
N SER A 238 -9.00 7.05 9.50
CA SER A 238 -10.10 7.84 10.08
C SER A 238 -10.34 9.13 9.29
N GLY A 239 -9.27 9.91 9.04
CA GLY A 239 -9.36 11.15 8.28
C GLY A 239 -9.87 10.97 6.84
N LEU A 240 -9.48 9.88 6.17
CA LEU A 240 -9.96 9.56 4.83
C LEU A 240 -11.40 9.07 4.84
N CYS A 241 -11.79 8.27 5.84
CA CYS A 241 -13.14 7.75 5.96
C CYS A 241 -14.17 8.86 6.20
N LEU A 242 -13.82 9.88 7.00
CA LEU A 242 -14.67 11.07 7.16
C LEU A 242 -14.99 11.75 5.83
N LYS A 243 -13.98 11.89 4.95
CA LYS A 243 -14.13 12.54 3.64
C LYS A 243 -14.82 11.66 2.61
N ALA A 244 -14.49 10.38 2.55
CA ALA A 244 -14.92 9.48 1.49
C ALA A 244 -16.24 8.76 1.80
N VAL A 245 -16.61 8.62 3.08
CA VAL A 245 -17.74 7.78 3.51
C VAL A 245 -18.74 8.62 4.29
N SER A 246 -18.30 9.27 5.38
CA SER A 246 -19.20 10.05 6.22
C SER A 246 -19.79 11.25 5.45
N ALA A 247 -18.98 11.99 4.69
CA ALA A 247 -19.45 13.15 3.94
C ALA A 247 -20.62 12.85 2.98
N PRO A 248 -20.55 11.88 2.03
CA PRO A 248 -21.67 11.60 1.13
C PRO A 248 -22.88 10.99 1.83
N LEU A 249 -22.68 10.21 2.90
CA LEU A 249 -23.78 9.65 3.69
C LEU A 249 -24.52 10.73 4.48
N MET A 250 -23.80 11.67 5.09
CA MET A 250 -24.40 12.79 5.83
C MET A 250 -25.01 13.82 4.90
N GLN A 251 -24.43 14.06 3.72
CA GLN A 251 -25.02 14.95 2.73
C GLN A 251 -26.41 14.47 2.27
N ALA A 252 -26.59 13.16 2.07
CA ALA A 252 -27.91 12.60 1.74
C ALA A 252 -28.90 12.77 2.90
N TYR A 253 -28.45 12.56 4.14
CA TYR A 253 -29.26 12.78 5.35
C TYR A 253 -29.73 14.24 5.46
N GLU A 254 -28.82 15.20 5.29
CA GLU A 254 -29.14 16.62 5.34
C GLU A 254 -30.12 17.03 4.24
N ASN A 255 -29.93 16.54 3.02
CA ASN A 255 -30.84 16.83 1.91
C ASN A 255 -32.24 16.26 2.18
N TYR A 256 -32.31 15.01 2.62
CA TYR A 256 -33.58 14.34 2.92
C TYR A 256 -34.37 15.02 4.04
N THR A 257 -33.69 15.40 5.13
CA THR A 257 -34.32 16.09 6.26
C THR A 257 -34.83 17.49 5.88
N LYS A 258 -34.08 18.22 5.04
CA LYS A 258 -34.51 19.52 4.47
C LYS A 258 -35.75 19.35 3.58
N GLU A 259 -35.75 18.39 2.66
CA GLU A 259 -36.87 18.15 1.73
C GLU A 259 -38.15 17.71 2.44
N LYS A 260 -38.05 16.89 3.48
CA LYS A 260 -39.22 16.38 4.22
C LYS A 260 -39.74 17.36 5.27
N HIS A 261 -39.17 18.57 5.37
CA HIS A 261 -39.49 19.54 6.43
C HIS A 261 -39.47 18.91 7.83
N ILE A 262 -38.59 17.94 8.06
CA ILE A 262 -38.43 17.31 9.38
C ILE A 262 -37.83 18.39 10.27
N GLY A 263 -38.68 19.03 11.07
CA GLY A 263 -38.37 20.25 11.80
C GLY A 263 -37.16 20.12 12.73
N GLY A 264 -36.56 21.27 13.04
CA GLY A 264 -35.29 21.39 13.78
C GLY A 264 -35.24 20.67 15.13
N GLN A 265 -36.38 20.34 15.76
CA GLN A 265 -36.39 19.60 17.03
C GLN A 265 -35.90 18.16 16.89
N VAL A 266 -36.27 17.45 15.81
CA VAL A 266 -35.77 16.08 15.57
C VAL A 266 -34.30 16.14 15.17
N LEU A 267 -33.93 17.09 14.32
CA LEU A 267 -32.54 17.35 13.95
C LEU A 267 -31.66 17.68 15.17
N LEU A 268 -32.15 18.46 16.14
CA LEU A 268 -31.42 18.79 17.36
C LEU A 268 -31.20 17.58 18.27
N GLN A 269 -32.20 16.69 18.40
CA GLN A 269 -32.03 15.46 19.18
C GLN A 269 -31.01 14.53 18.53
N THR A 270 -31.06 14.42 17.20
CA THR A 270 -30.12 13.59 16.44
C THR A 270 -28.71 14.19 16.41
N TYR A 271 -28.58 15.51 16.26
CA TYR A 271 -27.29 16.19 16.30
C TYR A 271 -26.65 16.05 17.68
N LYS A 272 -27.43 16.21 18.77
CA LYS A 272 -26.94 15.97 20.13
C LYS A 272 -26.41 14.56 20.33
N THR A 273 -27.12 13.54 19.83
CA THR A 273 -26.64 12.15 19.97
C THR A 273 -25.34 11.91 19.22
N VAL A 274 -25.16 12.47 18.02
CA VAL A 274 -23.89 12.36 17.27
C VAL A 274 -22.78 13.20 17.90
N GLU A 275 -23.10 14.39 18.40
CA GLU A 275 -22.16 15.27 19.11
C GLU A 275 -21.67 14.64 20.42
N ASP A 276 -22.57 14.04 21.21
CA ASP A 276 -22.23 13.32 22.43
C ASP A 276 -21.32 12.11 22.13
N ASP A 277 -21.59 11.37 21.06
CA ASP A 277 -20.76 10.23 20.62
C ASP A 277 -19.37 10.68 20.14
N LEU A 278 -19.29 11.83 19.46
CA LEU A 278 -18.02 12.46 19.07
C LEU A 278 -17.25 12.99 20.27
N LEU A 279 -17.93 13.63 21.22
CA LEU A 279 -17.35 14.12 22.48
C LEU A 279 -16.83 12.97 23.34
N ASP A 280 -17.55 11.85 23.45
CA ASP A 280 -17.09 10.65 24.16
C ASP A 280 -15.86 10.03 23.48
N ARG A 281 -15.80 10.04 22.14
CA ARG A 281 -14.58 9.63 21.43
C ARG A 281 -13.43 10.58 21.68
N CYS A 282 -13.67 11.89 21.71
CA CYS A 282 -12.66 12.88 22.01
C CYS A 282 -12.14 12.75 23.45
N SER A 283 -13.01 12.53 24.45
CA SER A 283 -12.60 12.40 25.85
C SER A 283 -11.75 11.16 26.11
N ARG A 284 -12.01 10.05 25.39
CA ARG A 284 -11.18 8.84 25.44
C ARG A 284 -9.78 9.02 24.86
N LEU A 285 -9.57 10.04 24.01
CA LEU A 285 -8.25 10.35 23.45
C LEU A 285 -7.37 11.19 24.36
N THR A 286 -7.91 11.79 25.44
CA THR A 286 -7.19 12.80 26.24
C THR A 286 -6.78 12.37 27.65
N ILE A 287 -6.87 11.08 28.01
CA ILE A 287 -6.40 10.62 29.33
C ILE A 287 -5.15 9.77 29.17
N ASP A 288 -4.03 10.44 28.93
CA ASP A 288 -2.70 9.93 29.22
C ASP A 288 -1.79 11.11 29.60
N ASN A 289 -2.19 11.86 30.64
CA ASN A 289 -1.31 12.81 31.31
C ASN A 289 -1.20 12.39 32.77
N GLY A 290 -0.10 11.67 33.03
CA GLY A 290 0.28 11.17 34.33
C GLY A 290 0.28 12.27 35.40
N LEU A 291 -0.44 11.99 36.48
CA LEU A 291 -0.17 12.56 37.77
C LEU A 291 0.27 11.40 38.67
N ASP A 292 1.53 10.99 38.47
CA ASP A 292 2.34 10.31 39.48
C ASP A 292 2.53 11.30 40.64
N ASN A 293 1.59 11.28 41.58
CA ASN A 293 1.75 11.86 42.90
C ASN A 293 0.95 10.99 43.84
N ASN A 294 1.58 9.93 44.40
CA ASN A 294 1.30 9.37 45.73
C ASN A 294 2.01 8.04 45.95
N SER A 295 3.27 8.10 46.38
CA SER A 295 3.93 7.10 47.23
C SER A 295 5.23 7.78 47.67
N PHE A 296 5.50 8.08 48.94
CA PHE A 296 5.52 7.17 50.06
C PHE A 296 5.39 7.99 51.36
N SER A 297 4.28 7.84 52.06
CA SER A 297 4.20 8.16 53.49
C SER A 297 3.31 7.11 54.17
N HIS A 298 3.85 6.53 55.25
CA HIS A 298 3.30 5.47 56.11
C HIS A 298 3.56 4.05 55.58
N MET A 299 4.19 3.12 56.31
CA MET A 299 4.14 2.83 57.75
C MET A 299 5.44 2.14 58.24
N GLU A 300 5.70 2.33 59.54
CA GLU A 300 6.62 1.63 60.47
C GLU A 300 8.13 1.87 60.36
#